data_AF-A0A0X3BGT5-F1
#
_entry.id   AF-A0A0X3BGT5-F1
#
_cell.length_a   1.000
_cell.length_b   1.000
_cell.length_c   1.000
_cell.angle_alpha   90.00
_cell.angle_beta   90.00
_cell.angle_gamma   90.00
#
_symmetry.space_group_name_H-M   'P 1'
#
loop_
_entity.id
_entity.type
_entity.pdbx_description
1 polymer ?
#
loop_
_entity_poly.entity_id
_entity_poly.type
_entity_poly.pdbx_seq_one_letter_code
_entity_poly.pdbx_strand_id
1 'polypeptide(L)'
;MIHLTFAAVPLSYRLDRPEEVARVDGYFDGILIRDLEDGQAVIPTPGPHSFTVVAYGPDGAVLGVDRADFSISSYGMVELDGGILQVDETGGATCLASAQTYTRTYTPSERYLIVVGCDYRDTADAFLRAAEFRVDGPGGQKCERRFFDVPVLNDSRREEIGFWLEPEGPGTYHWTISCSEGDGRAAETGSLVLS
;
A
#
# COMPACT_ATOMS: atom_id res chain seq x y z
N MET A 1 -27.73 1.97 -4.50
CA MET A 1 -27.18 0.81 -5.23
C MET A 1 -25.72 0.75 -4.84
N ILE A 2 -25.35 -0.18 -3.96
CA ILE A 2 -24.00 -0.24 -3.39
C ILE A 2 -23.18 -1.15 -4.32
N HIS A 3 -22.26 -0.58 -5.08
CA HIS A 3 -21.27 -1.35 -5.85
C HIS A 3 -20.09 -1.65 -4.92
N LEU A 4 -20.05 -2.88 -4.41
CA LEU A 4 -18.93 -3.39 -3.62
C LEU A 4 -18.04 -4.21 -4.56
N THR A 5 -16.94 -3.63 -5.06
CA THR A 5 -15.91 -4.39 -5.79
C THR A 5 -14.90 -4.93 -4.78
N PHE A 6 -15.27 -6.02 -4.14
CA PHE A 6 -14.29 -6.89 -3.50
C PHE A 6 -13.90 -7.99 -4.49
N ALA A 7 -12.63 -8.41 -4.48
CA ALA A 7 -12.24 -9.64 -5.17
C ALA A 7 -12.92 -10.81 -4.44
N ALA A 8 -14.06 -11.23 -4.96
CA ALA A 8 -14.77 -12.40 -4.48
C ALA A 8 -13.90 -13.64 -4.73
N VAL A 9 -13.48 -14.32 -3.67
CA VAL A 9 -12.68 -15.54 -3.78
C VAL A 9 -13.65 -16.72 -3.82
N PRO A 10 -13.71 -17.48 -4.93
CA PRO A 10 -14.52 -18.68 -4.99
C PRO A 10 -13.88 -19.78 -4.13
N LEU A 11 -14.64 -20.32 -3.18
CA LEU A 11 -14.24 -21.46 -2.38
C LEU A 11 -14.62 -22.73 -3.12
N SER A 12 -13.64 -23.28 -3.84
CA SER A 12 -13.86 -24.49 -4.64
C SER A 12 -13.31 -25.74 -3.96
N TYR A 13 -13.95 -26.85 -4.24
CA TYR A 13 -13.48 -28.17 -3.84
C TYR A 13 -13.75 -29.20 -4.94
N ARG A 14 -13.04 -30.33 -4.87
CA ARG A 14 -13.23 -31.43 -5.81
C ARG A 14 -13.48 -32.72 -5.05
N LEU A 15 -14.52 -33.45 -5.45
CA LEU A 15 -14.84 -34.76 -4.91
C LEU A 15 -14.44 -35.85 -5.91
N ASP A 16 -13.65 -36.81 -5.46
CA ASP A 16 -13.30 -37.97 -6.28
C ASP A 16 -14.43 -39.02 -6.33
N ARG A 17 -15.23 -39.09 -5.26
CA ARG A 17 -16.41 -39.99 -5.12
C ARG A 17 -17.62 -39.23 -4.59
N PRO A 18 -18.25 -38.38 -5.40
CA PRO A 18 -19.38 -37.56 -4.96
C PRO A 18 -20.58 -38.38 -4.46
N GLU A 19 -20.75 -39.61 -4.94
CA GLU A 19 -21.85 -40.51 -4.58
C GLU A 19 -21.82 -40.99 -3.12
N GLU A 20 -20.65 -40.96 -2.47
CA GLU A 20 -20.50 -41.35 -1.06
C GLU A 20 -20.74 -40.17 -0.10
N VAL A 21 -20.76 -38.93 -0.61
CA VAL A 21 -20.80 -37.70 0.18
C VAL A 21 -22.24 -37.23 0.39
N ALA A 22 -22.61 -37.01 1.66
CA ALA A 22 -23.91 -36.48 2.05
C ALA A 22 -23.89 -34.97 2.34
N ARG A 23 -22.75 -34.44 2.82
CA ARG A 23 -22.58 -33.01 3.13
C ARG A 23 -21.12 -32.61 2.96
N VAL A 24 -20.89 -31.37 2.53
CA VAL A 24 -19.59 -30.72 2.59
C VAL A 24 -19.70 -29.49 3.48
N ASP A 25 -18.79 -29.33 4.44
CA ASP A 25 -18.66 -28.11 5.23
C ASP A 25 -17.32 -27.44 4.91
N GLY A 26 -17.31 -26.10 4.89
CA GLY A 26 -16.12 -25.28 4.78
C GLY A 26 -15.74 -24.64 6.10
N TYR A 27 -14.46 -24.34 6.29
CA TYR A 27 -13.96 -23.50 7.38
C TYR A 27 -13.04 -22.45 6.77
N PHE A 28 -13.45 -21.19 6.81
CA PHE A 28 -12.65 -20.06 6.35
C PHE A 28 -12.11 -19.30 7.57
N ASP A 29 -10.80 -19.30 7.78
CA ASP A 29 -10.13 -18.77 8.98
C ASP A 29 -10.74 -19.28 10.30
N GLY A 30 -11.17 -20.54 10.30
CA GLY A 30 -11.82 -21.20 11.44
C GLY A 30 -13.32 -20.90 11.57
N ILE A 31 -13.90 -20.06 10.71
CA ILE A 31 -15.35 -19.79 10.67
C ILE A 31 -16.04 -20.87 9.84
N LEU A 32 -16.99 -21.58 10.44
CA LEU A 32 -17.77 -22.64 9.79
C LEU A 32 -18.73 -22.06 8.75
N ILE A 33 -18.67 -22.63 7.54
CA ILE A 33 -19.63 -22.50 6.46
C ILE A 33 -20.28 -23.88 6.30
N ARG A 34 -21.46 -24.05 6.88
CA ARG A 34 -22.20 -25.32 6.80
C ARG A 34 -22.84 -25.47 5.43
N ASP A 35 -22.88 -26.71 4.93
CA ASP A 35 -23.47 -27.05 3.62
C ASP A 35 -22.84 -26.20 2.50
N LEU A 36 -21.50 -26.13 2.48
CA LEU A 36 -20.73 -25.35 1.52
C LEU A 36 -21.03 -25.81 0.09
N GLU A 37 -21.46 -24.89 -0.75
CA GLU A 37 -21.61 -25.11 -2.19
C GLU A 37 -20.28 -24.88 -2.92
N ASP A 38 -19.96 -25.71 -3.91
CA ASP A 38 -18.75 -25.55 -4.72
C ASP A 38 -18.77 -24.20 -5.46
N GLY A 39 -17.71 -23.42 -5.28
CA GLY A 39 -17.58 -22.09 -5.85
C GLY A 39 -18.29 -20.99 -5.05
N GLN A 40 -18.84 -21.29 -3.87
CA GLN A 40 -19.40 -20.28 -2.98
C GLN A 40 -18.36 -19.19 -2.70
N ALA A 41 -18.73 -17.94 -2.91
CA ALA A 41 -17.80 -16.82 -2.84
C ALA A 41 -17.71 -16.20 -1.45
N VAL A 42 -16.51 -15.82 -1.06
CA VAL A 42 -16.25 -15.01 0.15
C VAL A 42 -15.49 -13.74 -0.18
N ILE A 43 -15.61 -12.77 0.73
CA ILE A 43 -14.95 -11.46 0.64
C ILE A 43 -14.06 -11.30 1.89
N PRO A 44 -12.82 -11.77 1.82
CA PRO A 44 -11.85 -11.61 2.91
C PRO A 44 -11.08 -10.27 2.80
N THR A 45 -10.53 -9.82 3.93
CA THR A 45 -9.57 -8.70 3.96
C THR A 45 -8.22 -9.13 3.38
N PRO A 46 -7.31 -8.20 3.01
CA PRO A 46 -5.94 -8.58 2.65
C PRO A 46 -5.20 -9.26 3.81
N GLY A 47 -4.33 -10.23 3.50
CA GLY A 47 -3.54 -10.95 4.49
C GLY A 47 -3.46 -12.46 4.24
N PRO A 48 -2.85 -13.20 5.18
CA PRO A 48 -2.83 -14.66 5.15
C PRO A 48 -4.20 -15.22 5.57
N HIS A 49 -4.67 -16.21 4.81
CA HIS A 49 -5.93 -16.91 5.04
C HIS A 49 -5.73 -18.43 4.98
N SER A 50 -6.65 -19.13 5.63
CA SER A 50 -6.73 -20.58 5.57
C SER A 50 -8.15 -21.02 5.25
N PHE A 51 -8.27 -21.96 4.32
CA PHE A 51 -9.54 -22.56 3.95
C PHE A 51 -9.43 -24.08 4.10
N THR A 52 -10.34 -24.68 4.87
CA THR A 52 -10.44 -26.12 5.07
C THR A 52 -11.79 -26.61 4.59
N VAL A 53 -11.81 -27.74 3.89
CA VAL A 53 -13.03 -28.43 3.46
C VAL A 53 -13.11 -29.78 4.13
N VAL A 54 -14.30 -30.14 4.58
CA VAL A 54 -14.59 -31.45 5.19
C VAL A 54 -15.79 -32.07 4.50
N ALA A 55 -15.61 -33.26 3.94
CA ALA A 55 -16.69 -34.06 3.36
C ALA A 55 -17.18 -35.09 4.38
N TYR A 56 -18.50 -35.19 4.52
CA TYR A 56 -19.19 -36.10 5.43
C TYR A 56 -20.04 -37.11 4.68
N GLY A 57 -20.05 -38.35 5.16
CA GLY A 57 -20.95 -39.40 4.70
C GLY A 57 -22.34 -39.32 5.35
N PRO A 58 -23.28 -40.19 4.93
CA PRO A 58 -24.67 -40.18 5.41
C PRO A 58 -24.84 -40.43 6.90
N ASP A 59 -23.88 -41.15 7.51
CA ASP A 59 -23.81 -41.44 8.94
C ASP A 59 -23.09 -40.34 9.75
N GLY A 60 -22.67 -39.25 9.08
CA GLY A 60 -21.90 -38.17 9.67
C GLY A 60 -20.41 -38.49 9.83
N ALA A 61 -19.92 -39.63 9.30
CA ALA A 61 -18.49 -39.92 9.29
C ALA A 61 -17.74 -38.96 8.37
N VAL A 62 -16.51 -38.58 8.74
CA VAL A 62 -15.64 -37.77 7.88
C VAL A 62 -15.05 -38.68 6.80
N LEU A 63 -15.34 -38.37 5.53
CA LEU A 63 -14.84 -39.10 4.37
C LEU A 63 -13.56 -38.51 3.81
N GLY A 64 -13.34 -37.20 4.02
CA GLY A 64 -12.15 -36.50 3.54
C GLY A 64 -12.02 -35.10 4.12
N VAL A 65 -10.77 -34.63 4.19
CA VAL A 65 -10.41 -33.27 4.61
C VAL A 65 -9.33 -32.77 3.68
N ASP A 66 -9.47 -31.53 3.23
CA ASP A 66 -8.41 -30.81 2.53
C ASP A 66 -8.25 -29.39 3.09
N ARG A 67 -7.05 -28.84 3.02
CA ARG A 67 -6.72 -27.51 3.50
C ARG A 67 -5.82 -26.80 2.51
N ALA A 68 -6.21 -25.57 2.17
CA ALA A 68 -5.39 -24.63 1.43
C ALA A 68 -5.07 -23.41 2.30
N ASP A 69 -3.79 -23.10 2.42
CA ASP A 69 -3.33 -21.82 2.95
C ASP A 69 -2.94 -20.94 1.76
N PHE A 70 -3.38 -19.68 1.79
CA PHE A 70 -3.10 -18.72 0.73
C PHE A 70 -2.99 -17.33 1.33
N SER A 71 -2.39 -16.41 0.59
CA SER A 71 -2.32 -15.02 1.00
C SER A 71 -2.97 -14.18 -0.08
N ILE A 72 -3.91 -13.34 0.34
CA ILE A 72 -4.48 -12.32 -0.52
C ILE A 72 -3.59 -11.10 -0.34
N SER A 73 -2.73 -10.86 -1.33
CA SER A 73 -2.21 -9.51 -1.53
C SER A 73 -3.40 -8.62 -1.91
N SER A 74 -3.44 -7.39 -1.39
CA SER A 74 -4.41 -6.42 -1.87
C SER A 74 -4.24 -6.28 -3.39
N TYR A 75 -5.25 -6.67 -4.16
CA TYR A 75 -5.40 -6.17 -5.53
C TYR A 75 -5.41 -4.63 -5.42
N GLY A 76 -4.56 -3.94 -6.17
CA GLY A 76 -4.52 -2.48 -6.16
C GLY A 76 -3.56 -1.86 -5.15
N MET A 77 -2.30 -2.31 -5.05
CA MET A 77 -1.24 -1.40 -4.61
C MET A 77 -0.69 -0.68 -5.84
N VAL A 78 -0.84 0.65 -5.86
CA VAL A 78 -0.35 1.50 -6.94
C VAL A 78 0.69 2.44 -6.39
N GLU A 79 1.91 2.35 -6.89
CA GLU A 79 2.92 3.36 -6.62
C GLU A 79 2.64 4.61 -7.46
N LEU A 80 2.64 5.77 -6.81
CA LEU A 80 2.53 7.07 -7.45
C LEU A 80 3.79 7.87 -7.13
N ASP A 81 4.32 8.53 -8.15
CA ASP A 81 5.38 9.52 -7.99
C ASP A 81 4.78 10.75 -7.26
N GLY A 82 5.07 10.83 -5.98
CA GLY A 82 4.67 11.90 -5.08
C GLY A 82 5.40 13.21 -5.35
N GLY A 83 6.44 13.20 -6.18
CA GLY A 83 7.25 14.35 -6.51
C GLY A 83 8.73 14.18 -6.18
N ILE A 84 9.48 15.25 -6.42
CA ILE A 84 10.91 15.31 -6.19
C ILE A 84 11.21 16.54 -5.34
N LEU A 85 12.06 16.32 -4.34
CA LEU A 85 12.70 17.35 -3.54
C LEU A 85 14.19 17.34 -3.84
N GLN A 86 14.75 18.54 -4.02
CA GLN A 86 16.18 18.71 -4.23
C GLN A 86 16.72 19.81 -3.33
N VAL A 87 17.86 19.52 -2.71
CA VAL A 87 18.71 20.50 -2.05
C VAL A 87 20.05 20.47 -2.78
N ASP A 88 20.43 21.57 -3.40
CA ASP A 88 21.70 21.72 -4.10
C ASP A 88 22.50 22.85 -3.49
N GLU A 89 23.65 22.52 -2.92
CA GLU A 89 24.60 23.46 -2.32
C GLU A 89 25.65 23.96 -3.33
N THR A 90 25.68 23.39 -4.55
CA THR A 90 26.64 23.70 -5.61
C THR A 90 26.38 25.08 -6.21
N GLY A 91 26.89 26.13 -5.55
CA GLY A 91 26.66 27.53 -5.92
C GLY A 91 25.77 28.30 -4.95
N GLY A 92 25.49 27.72 -3.78
CA GLY A 92 24.63 28.28 -2.73
C GLY A 92 23.42 27.39 -2.46
N ALA A 93 22.99 27.34 -1.20
CA ALA A 93 21.85 26.56 -0.72
C ALA A 93 20.57 26.88 -1.52
N THR A 94 20.18 25.97 -2.41
CA THR A 94 18.93 26.06 -3.18
C THR A 94 18.05 24.86 -2.91
N CYS A 95 16.76 25.14 -2.68
CA CYS A 95 15.75 24.14 -2.42
C CYS A 95 14.74 24.15 -3.56
N LEU A 96 14.43 22.98 -4.13
CA LEU A 96 13.45 22.81 -5.18
C LEU A 96 12.46 21.71 -4.79
N ALA A 97 11.20 21.94 -5.09
CA ALA A 97 10.11 20.99 -4.89
C ALA A 97 9.26 20.92 -6.15
N SER A 98 8.86 19.72 -6.55
CA SER A 98 7.98 19.48 -7.69
C SER A 98 7.07 18.30 -7.37
N ALA A 99 5.76 18.46 -7.52
CA ALA A 99 4.78 17.40 -7.28
C ALA A 99 3.80 17.27 -8.46
N GLN A 100 3.14 16.12 -8.55
CA GLN A 100 2.21 15.81 -9.64
C GLN A 100 0.76 15.69 -9.17
N THR A 101 -0.16 15.86 -10.12
CA THR A 101 -1.58 15.58 -9.94
C THR A 101 -1.99 14.39 -10.78
N TYR A 102 -2.63 13.40 -10.15
CA TYR A 102 -3.16 12.22 -10.79
C TYR A 102 -4.68 12.24 -10.80
N THR A 103 -5.27 11.69 -11.86
CA THR A 103 -6.72 11.46 -11.95
C THR A 103 -6.95 10.00 -12.29
N ARG A 104 -7.73 9.31 -11.46
CA ARG A 104 -8.02 7.88 -11.59
C ARG A 104 -9.48 7.58 -11.22
N THR A 105 -10.00 6.46 -11.72
CA THR A 105 -11.27 5.92 -11.23
C THR A 105 -11.09 5.40 -9.81
N TYR A 106 -12.05 5.67 -8.92
CA TYR A 106 -12.06 5.10 -7.58
C TYR A 106 -12.31 3.58 -7.66
N THR A 107 -11.33 2.80 -7.22
CA THR A 107 -11.49 1.37 -7.00
C THR A 107 -11.49 1.11 -5.49
N PRO A 108 -12.61 0.63 -4.91
CA PRO A 108 -12.65 0.17 -3.52
C PRO A 108 -11.48 -0.75 -3.19
N SER A 109 -10.86 -0.52 -2.03
CA SER A 109 -9.72 -1.29 -1.52
C SER A 109 -8.38 -1.10 -2.26
N GLU A 110 -8.29 -0.23 -3.27
CA GLU A 110 -7.01 0.21 -3.85
C GLU A 110 -6.27 1.15 -2.89
N ARG A 111 -4.98 0.88 -2.67
CA ARG A 111 -4.07 1.65 -1.83
C ARG A 111 -2.96 2.25 -2.69
N TYR A 112 -2.54 3.45 -2.35
CA TYR A 112 -1.50 4.15 -3.09
C TYR A 112 -0.25 4.32 -2.22
N LEU A 113 0.90 3.92 -2.73
CA LEU A 113 2.18 4.29 -2.13
C LEU A 113 2.64 5.59 -2.79
N ILE A 114 2.66 6.68 -2.04
CA ILE A 114 3.18 7.95 -2.53
C ILE A 114 4.69 7.96 -2.27
N VAL A 115 5.51 7.94 -3.33
CA VAL A 115 6.97 7.92 -3.25
C VAL A 115 7.54 9.26 -3.68
N VAL A 116 8.34 9.88 -2.82
CA VAL A 116 8.98 11.17 -3.07
C VAL A 116 10.49 10.98 -3.12
N GLY A 117 11.09 11.36 -4.24
CA GLY A 117 12.53 11.32 -4.42
C GLY A 117 13.22 12.50 -3.74
N CYS A 118 14.30 12.25 -3.02
CA CYS A 118 15.13 13.26 -2.36
C CYS A 118 16.53 13.25 -2.98
N ASP A 119 16.96 14.35 -3.61
CA ASP A 119 18.30 14.55 -4.17
C ASP A 119 19.04 15.61 -3.34
N TYR A 120 19.97 15.19 -2.49
CA TYR A 120 20.87 16.07 -1.75
C TYR A 120 22.22 16.14 -2.45
N ARG A 121 22.63 17.34 -2.86
CA ARG A 121 23.93 17.60 -3.50
C ARG A 121 24.75 18.50 -2.61
N ASP A 122 25.80 17.90 -2.07
CA ASP A 122 26.67 18.47 -1.07
C ASP A 122 27.94 19.07 -1.70
N THR A 123 28.49 20.10 -1.06
CA THR A 123 29.81 20.64 -1.36
C THR A 123 30.62 20.85 -0.10
N ALA A 124 31.91 20.50 -0.14
CA ALA A 124 32.82 20.52 1.02
C ALA A 124 33.07 21.91 1.66
N ASP A 125 32.45 22.97 1.13
CA ASP A 125 32.56 24.36 1.59
C ASP A 125 31.41 24.79 2.53
N ALA A 126 30.35 23.97 2.67
CA ALA A 126 29.30 24.20 3.64
C ALA A 126 29.78 23.79 5.06
N PHE A 127 29.30 24.48 6.09
CA PHE A 127 29.62 24.18 7.48
C PHE A 127 28.33 23.98 8.28
N LEU A 128 28.12 22.74 8.75
CA LEU A 128 27.19 22.35 9.83
C LEU A 128 25.71 22.69 9.59
N ARG A 129 25.26 22.71 8.34
CA ARG A 129 23.84 22.84 8.02
C ARG A 129 23.17 21.47 7.88
N ALA A 130 21.87 21.45 8.09
CA ALA A 130 21.07 20.25 7.90
C ALA A 130 20.08 20.49 6.76
N ALA A 131 20.15 19.64 5.74
CA ALA A 131 19.13 19.55 4.71
C ALA A 131 17.98 18.69 5.24
N GLU A 132 16.79 19.25 5.29
CA GLU A 132 15.58 18.56 5.71
C GLU A 132 14.64 18.34 4.51
N PHE A 133 14.16 17.11 4.39
CA PHE A 133 13.18 16.66 3.42
C PHE A 133 11.96 16.14 4.16
N ARG A 134 10.77 16.56 3.75
CA ARG A 134 9.53 16.19 4.44
C ARG A 134 8.37 15.98 3.47
N VAL A 135 7.54 14.99 3.81
CA VAL A 135 6.25 14.72 3.18
C VAL A 135 5.17 14.71 4.25
N ASP A 136 4.15 15.53 4.06
CA ASP A 136 2.93 15.58 4.87
C ASP A 136 1.76 14.99 4.05
N GLY A 137 1.26 13.84 4.47
CA GLY A 137 0.10 13.16 3.89
C GLY A 137 -1.21 13.43 4.62
N PRO A 138 -2.35 12.99 4.08
CA PRO A 138 -3.64 13.11 4.72
C PRO A 138 -3.72 12.30 6.02
N GLY A 139 -4.61 12.70 6.92
CA GLY A 139 -4.75 12.07 8.24
C GLY A 139 -3.58 12.36 9.20
N GLY A 140 -2.72 13.34 8.88
CA GLY A 140 -1.59 13.72 9.71
C GLY A 140 -0.38 12.78 9.57
N GLN A 141 -0.33 11.96 8.52
CA GLN A 141 0.85 11.16 8.19
C GLN A 141 2.02 12.08 7.85
N LYS A 142 3.20 11.80 8.41
CA LYS A 142 4.41 12.58 8.16
C LYS A 142 5.60 11.65 7.99
N CYS A 143 6.41 11.92 6.98
CA CYS A 143 7.71 11.31 6.81
C CYS A 143 8.75 12.41 6.67
N GLU A 144 9.81 12.37 7.46
CA GLU A 144 10.91 13.32 7.37
C GLU A 144 12.26 12.61 7.28
N ARG A 145 13.20 13.24 6.58
CA ARG A 145 14.59 12.81 6.46
C ARG A 145 15.48 14.02 6.61
N ARG A 146 16.57 13.86 7.36
CA ARG A 146 17.58 14.91 7.54
C ARG A 146 18.93 14.39 7.14
N PHE A 147 19.66 15.19 6.38
CA PHE A 147 21.07 14.97 6.10
C PHE A 147 21.87 16.05 6.80
N PHE A 148 22.95 15.61 7.43
CA PHE A 148 23.89 16.49 8.10
C PHE A 148 25.11 16.60 7.22
N ASP A 149 25.46 17.82 6.87
CA ASP A 149 26.72 18.15 6.23
C ASP A 149 27.89 17.73 7.14
N VAL A 150 28.84 16.99 6.58
CA VAL A 150 30.06 16.56 7.24
C VAL A 150 31.23 17.32 6.61
N PRO A 151 31.96 18.14 7.39
CA PRO A 151 33.05 18.94 6.85
C PRO A 151 34.07 18.09 6.08
N VAL A 152 34.60 18.65 4.99
CA VAL A 152 35.71 18.10 4.17
C VAL A 152 35.32 16.93 3.26
N LEU A 153 34.06 16.47 3.29
CA LEU A 153 33.57 15.43 2.39
C LEU A 153 32.53 16.01 1.42
N ASN A 154 32.40 15.38 0.26
CA ASN A 154 31.23 15.54 -0.60
C ASN A 154 30.41 14.27 -0.44
N ASP A 155 29.29 14.36 0.28
CA ASP A 155 28.41 13.25 0.61
C ASP A 155 27.02 13.48 -0.02
N SER A 156 27.02 13.68 -1.33
CA SER A 156 25.78 13.74 -2.13
C SER A 156 25.00 12.43 -1.99
N ARG A 157 23.70 12.52 -1.72
CA ARG A 157 22.82 11.37 -1.44
C ARG A 157 21.52 11.44 -2.21
N ARG A 158 21.05 10.25 -2.60
CA ARG A 158 19.71 10.05 -3.15
C ARG A 158 18.97 9.04 -2.31
N GLU A 159 17.77 9.39 -1.91
CA GLU A 159 16.91 8.58 -1.06
C GLU A 159 15.46 8.75 -1.50
N GLU A 160 14.60 7.86 -1.01
CA GLU A 160 13.16 7.95 -1.19
C GLU A 160 12.47 8.00 0.17
N ILE A 161 11.45 8.84 0.28
CA ILE A 161 10.54 8.89 1.43
C ILE A 161 9.10 8.82 0.94
N GLY A 162 8.20 8.31 1.76
CA GLY A 162 6.84 8.10 1.29
C GLY A 162 5.88 7.71 2.40
N PHE A 163 4.62 7.54 2.01
CA PHE A 163 3.55 7.14 2.92
C PHE A 163 2.45 6.38 2.19
N TRP A 164 1.63 5.67 2.96
CA TRP A 164 0.49 4.91 2.45
C TRP A 164 -0.76 5.78 2.44
N LEU A 165 -1.38 5.90 1.28
CA LEU A 165 -2.68 6.52 1.11
C LEU A 165 -3.75 5.43 0.97
N GLU A 166 -4.71 5.41 1.91
CA GLU A 166 -5.86 4.51 1.91
C GLU A 166 -7.16 5.31 1.76
N PRO A 167 -7.66 5.51 0.53
CA PRO A 167 -8.89 6.25 0.27
C PRO A 167 -10.13 5.56 0.82
N GLU A 168 -10.88 6.25 1.68
CA GLU A 168 -12.18 5.76 2.19
C GLU A 168 -13.30 5.84 1.12
N GLY A 169 -13.11 6.65 0.09
CA GLY A 169 -14.06 6.86 -1.00
C GLY A 169 -13.55 7.73 -2.15
N PRO A 170 -14.39 8.02 -3.16
CA PRO A 170 -14.09 9.03 -4.17
C PRO A 170 -13.81 10.40 -3.53
N GLY A 171 -12.91 11.16 -4.13
CA GLY A 171 -12.50 12.46 -3.60
C GLY A 171 -11.11 12.87 -4.05
N THR A 172 -10.68 14.03 -3.56
CA THR A 172 -9.34 14.56 -3.82
C THR A 172 -8.48 14.42 -2.57
N TYR A 173 -7.35 13.73 -2.71
CA TYR A 173 -6.38 13.50 -1.66
C TYR A 173 -5.13 14.31 -1.97
N HIS A 174 -4.69 15.13 -1.02
CA HIS A 174 -3.53 16.00 -1.17
C HIS A 174 -2.38 15.56 -0.27
N TRP A 175 -1.16 15.79 -0.73
CA TRP A 175 0.04 15.74 0.10
C TRP A 175 0.94 16.92 -0.20
N THR A 176 1.69 17.37 0.80
CA THR A 176 2.65 18.45 0.66
C THR A 176 4.05 17.89 0.81
N ILE A 177 4.90 18.18 -0.15
CA ILE A 177 6.34 17.91 -0.07
C ILE A 177 7.05 19.22 0.24
N SER A 178 8.08 19.18 1.07
CA SER A 178 8.88 20.36 1.37
C SER A 178 10.33 20.00 1.65
N CYS A 179 11.23 20.88 1.23
CA CYS A 179 12.64 20.83 1.62
C CYS A 179 13.05 22.13 2.29
N SER A 180 14.07 22.08 3.16
CA SER A 180 14.72 23.27 3.70
C SER A 180 16.19 23.04 4.02
N GLU A 181 17.00 24.06 3.78
CA GLU A 181 18.42 24.10 4.12
C GLU A 181 18.85 25.57 4.31
N GLY A 182 19.28 25.93 5.52
CA GLY A 182 19.51 27.33 5.89
C GLY A 182 18.28 28.22 5.69
N ASP A 183 18.43 29.28 4.89
CA ASP A 183 17.35 30.19 4.49
C ASP A 183 16.56 29.69 3.26
N GLY A 184 17.09 28.69 2.55
CA GLY A 184 16.44 28.09 1.39
C GLY A 184 15.29 27.18 1.81
N ARG A 185 14.10 27.40 1.25
CA ARG A 185 12.92 26.55 1.46
C ARG A 185 12.10 26.45 0.19
N ALA A 186 11.58 25.27 -0.08
CA ALA A 186 10.61 25.05 -1.14
C ALA A 186 9.55 24.05 -0.67
N ALA A 187 8.33 24.23 -1.15
CA ALA A 187 7.23 23.31 -0.91
C ALA A 187 6.33 23.26 -2.12
N GLU A 188 5.74 22.09 -2.37
CA GLU A 188 4.79 21.88 -3.46
C GLU A 188 3.70 20.90 -3.01
N THR A 189 2.53 20.95 -3.66
CA THR A 189 1.40 20.08 -3.31
C THR A 189 1.06 19.14 -4.45
N GLY A 190 1.15 17.84 -4.18
CA GLY A 190 0.65 16.80 -5.07
C GLY A 190 -0.81 16.47 -4.78
N SER A 191 -1.48 15.85 -5.74
CA SER A 191 -2.86 15.40 -5.54
C SER A 191 -3.24 14.14 -6.30
N LEU A 192 -4.18 13.39 -5.74
CA LEU A 192 -4.83 12.24 -6.36
C LEU A 192 -6.34 12.48 -6.35
N VAL A 193 -6.92 12.62 -7.54
CA VAL A 193 -8.36 12.77 -7.77
C VAL A 193 -8.94 11.40 -8.12
N LEU A 194 -9.83 10.88 -7.28
CA LEU A 194 -10.54 9.61 -7.47
C LEU A 194 -12.02 9.87 -7.78
N SER A 195 -12.46 9.47 -8.98
CA SER A 195 -13.85 9.63 -9.49
C SER A 195 -14.60 8.32 -9.60
#